data_AF-A0A8S2Q103-F1
#
_entry.id   AF-A0A8S2Q103-F1
#
_cell.length_a   1.000
_cell.length_b   1.000
_cell.length_c   1.000
_cell.angle_alpha   90.00
_cell.angle_beta   90.00
_cell.angle_gamma   90.00
#
_symmetry.space_group_name_H-M   'P 1'
#
loop_
_entity.id
_entity.type
_entity.pdbx_description
1 polymer ?
#
loop_
_entity_poly.entity_id
_entity_poly.type
_entity_poly.pdbx_seq_one_letter_code
_entity_poly.pdbx_strand_id
1 'polypeptide(L)'
;MDLAPVVETLKATLSPQLRQQAEEKLSQICKSNGFIPCLVQIILNGQCDMGARQAGAIYLKNHINTYWSDYNELKGTTNSDVMTLVNAANVSKPAGDSSQKLFVVSDPDKDYLRNVIIDVVIRTKDPLRCQLITTAGTMIKTDFPSKWPQFINQIHTCLSTDNIDACESALLIFYTLVQHYEYKKTEDRGPIDEVMLVVLPLLHQRFMQLFTHNDSDQSALIQKQILKIFHAYTQ
;
A
#
# COMPACT_ATOMS: atom_id res chain seq x y z
N MET A 1 -13.61 -12.87 -11.95
CA MET A 1 -13.68 -13.78 -10.79
C MET A 1 -14.99 -13.51 -10.06
N ASP A 2 -15.65 -14.54 -9.52
CA ASP A 2 -16.88 -14.36 -8.72
C ASP A 2 -16.53 -13.90 -7.29
N LEU A 3 -17.29 -12.93 -6.78
CA LEU A 3 -17.08 -12.33 -5.46
C LEU A 3 -17.56 -13.25 -4.34
N ALA A 4 -18.70 -13.92 -4.51
CA ALA A 4 -19.35 -14.65 -3.42
C ALA A 4 -18.49 -15.78 -2.83
N PRO A 5 -17.83 -16.64 -3.63
CA PRO A 5 -16.96 -17.70 -3.10
C PRO A 5 -15.72 -17.16 -2.38
N VAL A 6 -15.20 -16.01 -2.83
CA VAL A 6 -14.04 -15.37 -2.21
C VAL A 6 -14.45 -14.75 -0.86
N VAL A 7 -15.61 -14.09 -0.80
CA VAL A 7 -16.16 -13.55 0.46
C VAL A 7 -16.38 -14.67 1.47
N GLU A 8 -16.98 -15.79 1.08
CA GLU A 8 -17.20 -16.93 1.97
C GLU A 8 -15.87 -17.50 2.48
N THR A 9 -14.87 -17.63 1.60
CA THR A 9 -13.55 -18.13 1.98
C THR A 9 -12.86 -17.15 2.94
N LEU A 10 -12.94 -15.83 2.70
CA LEU A 10 -12.40 -14.82 3.61
C LEU A 10 -13.07 -14.87 4.99
N LYS A 11 -14.39 -15.06 5.07
CA LYS A 11 -15.09 -15.24 6.34
C LYS A 11 -14.61 -16.47 7.10
N ALA A 12 -14.39 -17.57 6.39
CA ALA A 12 -13.93 -18.82 7.00
C ALA A 12 -12.54 -18.67 7.66
N THR A 13 -11.70 -17.72 7.22
CA THR A 13 -10.40 -17.43 7.90
C THR A 13 -10.55 -16.90 9.33
N LEU A 14 -11.69 -16.29 9.65
CA LEU A 14 -11.99 -15.74 10.97
C LEU A 14 -12.33 -16.85 11.98
N SER A 15 -12.80 -18.01 11.51
CA SER A 15 -13.18 -19.15 12.33
C SER A 15 -11.99 -20.06 12.63
N PRO A 16 -11.64 -20.34 13.90
CA PRO A 16 -10.50 -21.20 14.24
C PRO A 16 -10.52 -22.59 13.59
N GLN A 17 -11.72 -23.17 13.43
CA GLN A 17 -11.91 -24.52 12.88
C GLN A 17 -11.71 -24.57 11.35
N LEU A 18 -12.05 -23.50 10.63
CA LEU A 18 -12.03 -23.45 9.17
C LEU A 18 -10.81 -22.70 8.62
N ARG A 19 -10.05 -22.01 9.49
CA ARG A 19 -8.96 -21.12 9.09
C ARG A 19 -7.94 -21.78 8.18
N GLN A 20 -7.43 -22.94 8.56
CA GLN A 20 -6.38 -23.62 7.80
C GLN A 20 -6.85 -23.99 6.39
N GLN A 21 -8.05 -24.58 6.27
CA GLN A 21 -8.64 -24.93 4.98
C GLN A 21 -8.93 -23.68 4.12
N ALA A 22 -9.40 -22.60 4.75
CA ALA A 22 -9.69 -21.34 4.06
C ALA A 22 -8.41 -20.66 3.55
N GLU A 23 -7.33 -20.65 4.34
CA GLU A 23 -6.03 -20.10 3.94
C GLU A 23 -5.40 -20.92 2.80
N GLU A 24 -5.47 -22.25 2.87
CA GLU A 24 -5.03 -23.13 1.79
C GLU A 24 -5.81 -22.82 0.50
N LYS A 25 -7.14 -22.69 0.58
CA LYS A 25 -7.98 -22.33 -0.58
C LYS A 25 -7.63 -20.95 -1.13
N LEU A 26 -7.41 -19.94 -0.28
CA LEU A 26 -6.98 -18.61 -0.71
C LEU A 26 -5.62 -18.64 -1.40
N SER A 27 -4.67 -19.46 -0.92
CA SER A 27 -3.34 -19.62 -1.54
C SER A 27 -3.38 -20.18 -2.96
N GLN A 28 -4.44 -20.93 -3.29
CA GLN A 28 -4.69 -21.45 -4.64
C GLN A 28 -5.37 -20.39 -5.51
N ILE A 29 -6.41 -19.73 -4.99
CA ILE A 29 -7.20 -18.74 -5.74
C ILE A 29 -6.37 -17.48 -6.04
N CYS A 30 -5.47 -17.08 -5.14
CA CYS A 30 -4.70 -15.84 -5.29
C CYS A 30 -3.75 -15.82 -6.48
N LYS A 31 -3.46 -17.00 -7.07
CA LYS A 31 -2.67 -17.13 -8.31
C LYS A 31 -3.47 -16.87 -9.58
N SER A 32 -4.78 -16.71 -9.48
CA SER A 32 -5.67 -16.47 -10.62
C SER A 32 -5.69 -14.99 -11.00
N ASN A 33 -5.68 -14.69 -12.30
CA ASN A 33 -5.80 -13.33 -12.81
C ASN A 33 -7.08 -12.65 -12.29
N GLY A 34 -6.99 -11.38 -11.91
CA GLY A 34 -8.13 -10.60 -11.43
C GLY A 34 -8.49 -10.85 -9.96
N PHE A 35 -7.65 -11.58 -9.22
CA PHE A 35 -7.83 -11.76 -7.77
C PHE A 35 -7.66 -10.45 -6.99
N ILE A 36 -6.67 -9.62 -7.33
CA ILE A 36 -6.48 -8.31 -6.68
C ILE A 36 -7.67 -7.37 -6.93
N PRO A 37 -8.15 -7.19 -8.18
CA PRO A 37 -9.41 -6.48 -8.44
C PRO A 37 -10.60 -7.02 -7.63
N CYS A 38 -10.73 -8.34 -7.54
CA CYS A 38 -11.78 -8.99 -6.73
C CYS A 38 -11.68 -8.61 -5.25
N LEU A 39 -10.48 -8.69 -4.64
CA LEU A 39 -10.27 -8.26 -3.26
C LEU A 39 -10.60 -6.79 -3.04
N VAL A 40 -10.18 -5.91 -3.94
CA VAL A 40 -10.49 -4.47 -3.86
C VAL A 40 -12.00 -4.22 -3.91
N GLN A 41 -12.72 -4.93 -4.80
CA GLN A 41 -14.19 -4.85 -4.86
C GLN A 41 -14.84 -5.30 -3.54
N ILE A 42 -14.37 -6.39 -2.94
CA ILE A 42 -14.86 -6.88 -1.64
C ILE A 42 -14.62 -5.83 -0.54
N ILE A 43 -13.40 -5.28 -0.46
CA ILE A 43 -13.02 -4.28 0.56
C ILE A 43 -13.91 -3.03 0.47
N LEU A 44 -14.29 -2.62 -0.72
CA LEU A 44 -15.14 -1.44 -0.95
C LEU A 44 -16.63 -1.73 -0.87
N ASN A 45 -17.05 -2.99 -0.94
CA ASN A 45 -18.46 -3.33 -0.95
C ASN A 45 -19.11 -3.12 0.43
N GLY A 46 -19.88 -2.05 0.56
CA GLY A 46 -20.61 -1.72 1.79
C GLY A 46 -21.68 -2.74 2.20
N GLN A 47 -22.09 -3.64 1.31
CA GLN A 47 -23.02 -4.73 1.60
C GLN A 47 -22.32 -5.96 2.22
N CYS A 48 -20.99 -6.06 2.08
CA CYS A 48 -20.22 -7.07 2.78
C CYS A 48 -20.02 -6.64 4.25
N ASP A 49 -20.13 -7.60 5.17
CA ASP A 49 -19.83 -7.36 6.58
C ASP A 49 -18.37 -6.94 6.78
N MET A 50 -18.13 -6.20 7.85
CA MET A 50 -16.80 -5.67 8.17
C MET A 50 -15.76 -6.79 8.36
N GLY A 51 -16.16 -7.96 8.86
CA GLY A 51 -15.25 -9.10 9.06
C GLY A 51 -14.64 -9.57 7.75
N ALA A 52 -15.47 -9.82 6.73
CA ALA A 52 -15.01 -10.20 5.40
C ALA A 52 -14.14 -9.11 4.74
N ARG A 53 -14.54 -7.84 4.87
CA ARG A 53 -13.81 -6.69 4.30
C ARG A 53 -12.42 -6.54 4.95
N GLN A 54 -12.34 -6.66 6.27
CA GLN A 54 -11.09 -6.57 7.02
C GLN A 54 -10.18 -7.76 6.72
N ALA A 55 -10.72 -8.98 6.66
CA ALA A 55 -9.97 -10.16 6.21
C ALA A 55 -9.40 -9.96 4.80
N GLY A 56 -10.20 -9.39 3.87
CA GLY A 56 -9.76 -9.05 2.53
C GLY A 56 -8.63 -8.02 2.51
N ALA A 57 -8.72 -6.94 3.30
CA ALA A 57 -7.69 -5.90 3.39
C ALA A 57 -6.37 -6.43 4.01
N ILE A 58 -6.49 -7.27 5.05
CA ILE A 58 -5.32 -7.93 5.68
C ILE A 58 -4.67 -8.89 4.68
N TYR A 59 -5.46 -9.69 3.97
CA TYR A 59 -4.95 -10.61 2.97
C TYR A 59 -4.26 -9.86 1.84
N LEU A 60 -4.87 -8.80 1.29
CA LEU A 60 -4.27 -7.97 0.26
C LEU A 60 -2.91 -7.43 0.71
N LYS A 61 -2.84 -6.81 1.89
CA LYS A 61 -1.58 -6.31 2.46
C LYS A 61 -0.52 -7.40 2.55
N ASN A 62 -0.86 -8.56 3.12
CA ASN A 62 0.07 -9.68 3.25
C ASN A 62 0.51 -10.22 1.88
N HIS A 63 -0.40 -10.29 0.92
CA HIS A 63 -0.14 -10.74 -0.43
C HIS A 63 0.83 -9.79 -1.16
N ILE A 64 0.64 -8.48 -1.06
CA ILE A 64 1.56 -7.49 -1.63
C ILE A 64 2.91 -7.53 -0.91
N ASN A 65 2.93 -7.64 0.42
CA ASN A 65 4.19 -7.76 1.18
C ASN A 65 5.04 -8.96 0.75
N THR A 66 4.41 -10.06 0.34
CA THR A 66 5.12 -11.28 -0.04
C THR A 66 5.46 -11.35 -1.53
N TYR A 67 4.56 -10.90 -2.41
CA TYR A 67 4.62 -11.25 -3.84
C TYR A 67 4.73 -10.04 -4.78
N TRP A 68 4.90 -8.82 -4.27
CA TRP A 68 5.01 -7.63 -5.12
C TRP A 68 6.33 -7.58 -5.91
N SER A 69 7.45 -7.80 -5.23
CA SER A 69 8.80 -7.69 -5.80
C SER A 69 9.33 -9.06 -6.25
N ASP A 70 10.05 -9.12 -7.37
CA ASP A 70 10.70 -10.36 -7.79
C ASP A 70 11.89 -10.66 -6.86
N TYR A 71 12.07 -11.93 -6.50
CA TYR A 71 13.20 -12.43 -5.74
C TYR A 71 14.56 -12.03 -6.35
N ASN A 72 14.65 -11.94 -7.68
CA ASN A 72 15.88 -11.52 -8.34
C ASN A 72 16.15 -10.01 -8.18
N GLU A 73 15.11 -9.18 -8.07
CA GLU A 73 15.26 -7.75 -7.73
C GLU A 73 15.67 -7.57 -6.27
N LEU A 74 15.21 -8.47 -5.39
CA LEU A 74 15.55 -8.51 -3.96
C LEU A 74 16.94 -9.09 -3.66
N LYS A 75 17.60 -9.77 -4.61
CA LYS A 75 18.98 -10.24 -4.43
C LYS A 75 20.03 -9.14 -4.53
N GLY A 76 19.68 -8.01 -5.14
CA GLY A 76 20.56 -6.84 -5.29
C GLY A 76 20.55 -5.89 -4.08
N THR A 77 19.67 -6.10 -3.10
CA THR A 77 19.62 -5.27 -1.89
C THR A 77 20.62 -5.74 -0.84
N THR A 78 21.36 -4.80 -0.25
CA THR A 78 22.31 -5.03 0.85
C THR A 78 21.64 -5.28 2.20
N ASN A 79 20.32 -5.17 2.29
CA ASN A 79 19.59 -5.32 3.55
C ASN A 79 19.31 -6.82 3.87
N SER A 80 20.07 -7.38 4.81
CA SER A 80 19.99 -8.81 5.17
C SER A 80 18.65 -9.21 5.80
N ASP A 81 17.93 -8.27 6.42
CA ASP A 81 16.64 -8.54 7.05
C ASP A 81 15.56 -8.76 6.00
N VAL A 82 15.62 -7.99 4.90
CA VAL A 82 14.73 -8.16 3.73
C VAL A 82 14.97 -9.53 3.09
N MET A 83 16.22 -9.93 2.92
CA MET A 83 16.55 -11.23 2.34
C MET A 83 16.13 -12.40 3.25
N THR A 84 16.20 -12.23 4.57
CA THR A 84 15.78 -13.24 5.56
C THR A 84 14.26 -13.44 5.54
N LEU A 85 13.47 -12.37 5.47
CA LEU A 85 12.00 -12.45 5.37
C LEU A 85 11.53 -13.07 4.05
N VAL A 86 12.19 -12.68 2.94
CA VAL A 86 11.91 -13.24 1.62
C VAL A 86 12.27 -14.72 1.57
N ASN A 87 13.41 -15.11 2.16
CA ASN A 87 13.78 -16.52 2.28
C ASN A 87 12.79 -17.28 3.17
N ALA A 88 12.38 -16.72 4.31
CA ALA A 88 11.41 -17.30 5.26
C ALA A 88 10.02 -17.55 4.63
N ALA A 89 9.49 -16.57 3.87
CA ALA A 89 8.24 -16.71 3.14
C ALA A 89 8.33 -17.76 2.00
N ASN A 90 9.54 -18.08 1.56
CA ASN A 90 9.84 -19.05 0.51
C ASN A 90 10.33 -20.41 1.05
N VAL A 91 10.25 -20.69 2.37
CA VAL A 91 10.76 -21.93 3.02
C VAL A 91 9.99 -23.20 2.64
N SER A 92 8.84 -23.11 1.97
CA SER A 92 8.12 -24.29 1.46
C SER A 92 8.81 -24.97 0.25
N LYS A 93 10.12 -24.81 0.07
CA LYS A 93 10.89 -25.41 -1.03
C LYS A 93 11.49 -26.75 -0.60
N PRO A 94 11.21 -27.84 -1.33
CA PRO A 94 12.09 -28.99 -1.35
C PRO A 94 13.44 -28.56 -1.93
N ALA A 95 14.54 -28.88 -1.23
CA ALA A 95 15.88 -28.64 -1.74
C ALA A 95 16.08 -29.44 -3.04
N GLY A 96 16.14 -28.79 -4.21
CA GLY A 96 16.51 -29.48 -5.44
C GLY A 96 16.10 -28.85 -6.78
N ASP A 97 15.08 -27.98 -6.85
CA ASP A 97 14.62 -27.45 -8.14
C ASP A 97 14.94 -25.96 -8.32
N SER A 98 16.01 -25.70 -9.08
CA SER A 98 16.51 -24.36 -9.42
C SER A 98 15.66 -23.64 -10.48
N SER A 99 14.63 -24.29 -11.05
CA SER A 99 14.03 -23.87 -12.33
C SER A 99 12.61 -23.31 -12.22
N GLN A 100 11.97 -23.35 -11.04
CA GLN A 100 10.60 -22.86 -10.88
C GLN A 100 10.58 -21.36 -10.53
N LYS A 101 10.07 -20.54 -11.46
CA LYS A 101 9.85 -19.10 -11.27
C LYS A 101 8.94 -18.88 -10.06
N LEU A 102 9.43 -18.12 -9.08
CA LEU A 102 8.66 -17.77 -7.88
C LEU A 102 7.38 -17.04 -8.27
N PHE A 103 6.30 -17.26 -7.52
CA PHE A 103 5.07 -16.53 -7.74
C PHE A 103 5.29 -15.04 -7.47
N VAL A 104 4.94 -14.21 -8.44
CA VAL A 104 4.99 -12.76 -8.38
C VAL A 104 3.65 -12.26 -8.92
N VAL A 105 3.10 -11.22 -8.30
CA VAL A 105 1.87 -10.57 -8.77
C VAL A 105 2.03 -10.17 -10.23
N SER A 106 1.00 -10.46 -11.04
CA SER A 106 1.01 -10.16 -12.47
C SER A 106 1.12 -8.66 -12.75
N ASP A 107 1.77 -8.26 -13.84
CA ASP A 107 1.88 -6.84 -14.21
C ASP A 107 0.52 -6.15 -14.38
N PRO A 108 -0.52 -6.77 -14.99
CA PRO A 108 -1.85 -6.18 -15.04
C PRO A 108 -2.47 -5.90 -13.66
N ASP A 109 -2.30 -6.82 -12.70
CA ASP A 109 -2.80 -6.61 -11.34
C ASP A 109 -1.98 -5.54 -10.59
N LYS A 110 -0.66 -5.45 -10.85
CA LYS A 110 0.19 -4.38 -10.32
C LYS A 110 -0.25 -3.02 -10.83
N ASP A 111 -0.44 -2.87 -12.14
CA ASP A 111 -0.89 -1.63 -12.76
C ASP A 111 -2.28 -1.24 -12.28
N TYR A 112 -3.20 -2.20 -12.18
CA TYR A 112 -4.51 -1.98 -11.57
C TYR A 112 -4.36 -1.39 -10.17
N LEU A 113 -3.56 -2.02 -9.30
CA LEU A 113 -3.44 -1.59 -7.91
C LEU A 113 -2.80 -0.19 -7.79
N ARG A 114 -1.76 0.13 -8.59
CA ARG A 114 -1.17 1.49 -8.65
C ARG A 114 -2.19 2.56 -9.03
N ASN A 115 -3.15 2.21 -9.90
CA ASN A 115 -4.18 3.15 -10.35
C ASN A 115 -5.29 3.36 -9.30
N VAL A 116 -5.60 2.36 -8.48
CA VAL A 116 -6.76 2.43 -7.58
C VAL A 116 -6.42 2.61 -6.10
N ILE A 117 -5.22 2.25 -5.63
CA ILE A 117 -4.94 2.16 -4.18
C ILE A 117 -5.16 3.47 -3.43
N ILE A 118 -4.85 4.63 -4.04
CA ILE A 118 -5.09 5.94 -3.42
C ILE A 118 -6.60 6.18 -3.23
N ASP A 119 -7.39 5.96 -4.27
CA ASP A 119 -8.85 6.09 -4.25
C ASP A 119 -9.50 5.08 -3.29
N VAL A 120 -8.94 3.87 -3.17
CA VAL A 120 -9.36 2.87 -2.18
C VAL A 120 -9.12 3.36 -0.75
N VAL A 121 -7.98 4.00 -0.46
CA VAL A 121 -7.70 4.61 0.85
C VAL A 121 -8.65 5.76 1.14
N ILE A 122 -8.97 6.61 0.15
CA ILE A 122 -9.91 7.74 0.30
C ILE A 122 -11.31 7.25 0.70
N ARG A 123 -11.80 6.18 0.06
CA ARG A 123 -13.14 5.65 0.29
C ARG A 123 -13.28 4.74 1.52
N THR A 124 -12.19 4.48 2.24
CA THR A 124 -12.20 3.59 3.40
C THR A 124 -11.85 4.34 4.67
N LYS A 125 -12.32 3.82 5.80
CA LYS A 125 -11.98 4.30 7.13
C LYS A 125 -11.33 3.16 7.92
N ASP A 126 -10.82 3.46 9.10
CA ASP A 126 -10.25 2.44 9.97
C ASP A 126 -11.32 1.42 10.38
N PRO A 127 -10.99 0.11 10.47
CA PRO A 127 -9.64 -0.47 10.42
C PRO A 127 -9.13 -0.87 9.02
N LEU A 128 -9.88 -0.62 7.94
CA LEU A 128 -9.46 -1.00 6.58
C LEU A 128 -8.32 -0.10 6.09
N ARG A 129 -8.47 1.21 6.33
CA ARG A 129 -7.58 2.27 5.85
C ARG A 129 -6.12 2.04 6.26
N CYS A 130 -5.85 1.65 7.51
CA CYS A 130 -4.49 1.39 7.97
C CYS A 130 -3.79 0.21 7.24
N GLN A 131 -4.52 -0.84 6.88
CA GLN A 131 -3.97 -1.97 6.12
C GLN A 131 -3.63 -1.55 4.68
N LEU A 132 -4.48 -0.71 4.08
CA LEU A 132 -4.30 -0.21 2.71
C LEU A 132 -3.15 0.79 2.61
N ILE A 133 -2.94 1.65 3.62
CA ILE A 133 -1.76 2.52 3.70
C ILE A 133 -0.47 1.69 3.78
N THR A 134 -0.47 0.61 4.56
CA THR A 134 0.69 -0.30 4.62
C THR A 134 0.93 -0.97 3.26
N THR A 135 -0.14 -1.36 2.57
CA THR A 135 -0.08 -1.92 1.22
C THR A 135 0.56 -0.93 0.23
N ALA A 136 0.11 0.33 0.23
CA ALA A 136 0.69 1.39 -0.60
C ALA A 136 2.17 1.62 -0.28
N GLY A 137 2.55 1.63 1.00
CA GLY A 137 3.94 1.78 1.43
C GLY A 137 4.86 0.69 0.88
N THR A 138 4.42 -0.57 0.84
CA THR A 138 5.17 -1.67 0.24
C THR A 138 5.36 -1.49 -1.27
N MET A 139 4.31 -1.05 -1.97
CA MET A 139 4.38 -0.76 -3.40
C MET A 139 5.38 0.39 -3.66
N ILE A 140 5.29 1.48 -2.90
CA ILE A 140 6.16 2.66 -3.02
C ILE A 140 7.64 2.29 -2.85
N LYS A 141 7.97 1.50 -1.82
CA LYS A 141 9.35 1.07 -1.53
C LYS A 141 10.04 0.37 -2.71
N THR A 142 9.26 -0.31 -3.55
CA THR A 142 9.80 -1.10 -4.67
C THR A 142 9.69 -0.35 -6.00
N ASP A 143 8.60 0.40 -6.19
CA ASP A 143 8.24 0.92 -7.50
C ASP A 143 8.58 2.39 -7.72
N PHE A 144 8.73 3.17 -6.64
CA PHE A 144 9.03 4.59 -6.77
C PHE A 144 10.54 4.82 -6.99
N PRO A 145 10.94 5.70 -7.93
CA PRO A 145 10.11 6.45 -8.89
C PRO A 145 9.83 5.70 -10.20
N SER A 146 10.69 4.76 -10.61
CA SER A 146 10.78 4.31 -12.01
C SER A 146 9.59 3.49 -12.52
N LYS A 147 8.97 2.67 -11.67
CA LYS A 147 7.84 1.81 -12.04
C LYS A 147 6.48 2.45 -11.74
N TRP A 148 6.46 3.54 -10.98
CA TRP A 148 5.25 4.28 -10.64
C TRP A 148 5.45 5.81 -10.81
N PRO A 149 5.82 6.29 -12.01
CA PRO A 149 6.14 7.69 -12.26
C PRO A 149 4.95 8.64 -12.03
N GLN A 150 3.72 8.16 -12.22
CA GLN A 150 2.49 8.93 -12.04
C GLN A 150 2.11 9.17 -10.57
N PHE A 151 2.79 8.53 -9.61
CA PHE A 151 2.45 8.62 -8.18
C PHE A 151 2.37 10.07 -7.69
N ILE A 152 3.34 10.91 -8.06
CA ILE A 152 3.40 12.30 -7.62
C ILE A 152 2.26 13.14 -8.21
N ASN A 153 1.90 12.88 -9.48
CA ASN A 153 0.76 13.55 -10.11
C ASN A 153 -0.57 13.16 -9.43
N GLN A 154 -0.70 11.91 -8.97
CA GLN A 154 -1.87 11.47 -8.21
C GLN A 154 -1.95 12.17 -6.84
N ILE A 155 -0.82 12.27 -6.12
CA ILE A 155 -0.74 13.01 -4.85
C ILE A 155 -1.07 14.49 -5.05
N HIS A 156 -0.47 15.13 -6.05
CA HIS A 156 -0.74 16.53 -6.39
C HIS A 156 -2.23 16.77 -6.68
N THR A 157 -2.86 15.88 -7.45
CA THR A 157 -4.29 15.97 -7.77
C THR A 157 -5.13 15.93 -6.50
N CYS A 158 -4.91 14.96 -5.61
CA CYS A 158 -5.64 14.85 -4.34
C CYS A 158 -5.44 16.10 -3.45
N LEU A 159 -4.19 16.55 -3.31
CA LEU A 159 -3.84 17.74 -2.54
C LEU A 159 -4.36 19.03 -3.19
N SER A 160 -4.75 19.05 -4.46
CA SER A 160 -5.30 20.24 -5.14
C SER A 160 -6.83 20.36 -5.03
N THR A 161 -7.51 19.31 -4.57
CA THR A 161 -8.97 19.36 -4.34
C THR A 161 -9.33 19.93 -2.96
N ASP A 162 -10.57 20.40 -2.81
CA ASP A 162 -11.14 20.79 -1.51
C ASP A 162 -11.69 19.59 -0.71
N ASN A 163 -11.50 18.38 -1.22
CA ASN A 163 -11.91 17.16 -0.53
C ASN A 163 -10.92 16.85 0.60
N ILE A 164 -11.37 17.02 1.84
CA ILE A 164 -10.56 16.81 3.04
C ILE A 164 -10.12 15.34 3.16
N ASP A 165 -10.98 14.38 2.84
CA ASP A 165 -10.65 12.94 2.87
C ASP A 165 -9.57 12.60 1.82
N ALA A 166 -9.63 13.23 0.65
CA ALA A 166 -8.62 13.08 -0.39
C ALA A 166 -7.28 13.66 0.04
N CYS A 167 -7.29 14.86 0.64
CA CYS A 167 -6.11 15.50 1.20
C CYS A 167 -5.47 14.64 2.30
N GLU A 168 -6.24 14.25 3.30
CA GLU A 168 -5.77 13.42 4.42
C GLU A 168 -5.18 12.10 3.93
N SER A 169 -5.87 11.38 3.04
CA SER A 169 -5.41 10.09 2.51
C SER A 169 -4.13 10.23 1.68
N ALA A 170 -4.05 11.27 0.85
CA ALA A 170 -2.85 11.55 0.07
C ALA A 170 -1.64 11.84 0.97
N LEU A 171 -1.82 12.63 2.04
CA LEU A 171 -0.74 12.91 3.00
C LEU A 171 -0.31 11.66 3.78
N LEU A 172 -1.25 10.78 4.15
CA LEU A 172 -0.92 9.53 4.83
C LEU A 172 -0.09 8.60 3.93
N ILE A 173 -0.47 8.47 2.66
CA ILE A 173 0.27 7.65 1.69
C ILE A 173 1.62 8.32 1.35
N PHE A 174 1.64 9.63 1.10
CA PHE A 174 2.86 10.38 0.79
C PHE A 174 3.88 10.31 1.93
N TYR A 175 3.41 10.32 3.18
CA TYR A 175 4.30 10.11 4.32
C TYR A 175 5.03 8.77 4.27
N THR A 176 4.41 7.70 3.75
CA THR A 176 5.12 6.40 3.59
C THR A 176 6.27 6.48 2.58
N LEU A 177 6.16 7.32 1.55
CA LEU A 177 7.26 7.62 0.63
C LEU A 177 8.38 8.34 1.38
N VAL A 178 8.05 9.41 2.12
CA VAL A 178 9.06 10.20 2.84
C VAL A 178 9.79 9.34 3.88
N GLN A 179 9.04 8.51 4.63
CA GLN A 179 9.61 7.55 5.58
C GLN A 179 10.54 6.52 4.91
N HIS A 180 10.30 6.15 3.65
CA HIS A 180 11.20 5.26 2.92
C HIS A 180 12.58 5.89 2.69
N TYR A 181 12.66 7.22 2.59
CA TYR A 181 13.89 7.96 2.38
C TYR A 181 14.47 8.60 3.66
N GLU A 182 13.71 8.65 4.76
CA GLU A 182 14.06 9.33 6.03
C GLU A 182 15.47 8.98 6.55
N TYR A 183 15.87 7.71 6.46
CA TYR A 183 17.20 7.26 6.93
C TYR A 183 18.14 6.86 5.79
N LYS A 184 17.83 7.22 4.54
CA LYS A 184 18.74 7.00 3.42
C LYS A 184 19.85 8.06 3.42
N LYS A 185 21.02 7.66 2.94
CA LYS A 185 22.17 8.55 2.74
C LYS A 185 21.83 9.64 1.72
N THR A 186 22.47 10.80 1.83
CA THR A 186 22.27 11.94 0.91
C THR A 186 22.35 11.56 -0.57
N GLU A 187 23.27 10.67 -0.94
CA GLU A 187 23.45 10.19 -2.32
C GLU A 187 22.23 9.42 -2.87
N ASP A 188 21.46 8.77 -2.00
CA ASP A 188 20.29 7.97 -2.37
C ASP A 188 18.96 8.77 -2.28
N ARG A 189 19.02 10.04 -1.88
CA ARG A 189 17.83 10.90 -1.66
C ARG A 189 17.42 11.73 -2.86
N GLY A 190 18.21 11.76 -3.94
CA GLY A 190 17.89 12.50 -5.16
C GLY A 190 16.42 12.39 -5.61
N PRO A 191 15.81 11.19 -5.68
CA PRO A 191 14.41 11.04 -6.06
C PRO A 191 13.42 11.74 -5.13
N ILE A 192 13.63 11.72 -3.80
CA ILE A 192 12.71 12.41 -2.87
C ILE A 192 12.96 13.93 -2.89
N ASP A 193 14.20 14.37 -3.10
CA ASP A 193 14.53 15.79 -3.19
C ASP A 193 13.86 16.44 -4.40
N GLU A 194 13.90 15.79 -5.57
CA GLU A 194 13.18 16.23 -6.78
C GLU A 194 11.68 16.36 -6.53
N VAL A 195 11.08 15.40 -5.83
CA VAL A 195 9.67 15.45 -5.45
C VAL A 195 9.38 16.62 -4.51
N MET A 196 10.23 16.83 -3.51
CA MET A 196 10.00 17.83 -2.48
C MET A 196 10.14 19.25 -3.02
N LEU A 197 10.90 19.49 -4.10
CA LEU A 197 10.88 20.77 -4.83
C LEU A 197 9.47 21.16 -5.31
N VAL A 198 8.65 20.19 -5.68
CA VAL A 198 7.28 20.41 -6.18
C VAL A 198 6.25 20.32 -5.06
N VAL A 199 6.40 19.35 -4.16
CA VAL A 199 5.38 19.05 -3.14
C VAL A 199 5.48 19.97 -1.92
N LEU A 200 6.67 20.43 -1.51
CA LEU A 200 6.82 21.32 -0.34
C LEU A 200 6.01 22.63 -0.47
N PRO A 201 6.06 23.38 -1.60
CA PRO A 201 5.23 24.57 -1.76
C PRO A 201 3.74 24.28 -1.62
N LEU A 202 3.27 23.14 -2.14
CA LEU A 202 1.88 22.71 -2.05
C LEU A 202 1.47 22.37 -0.61
N LEU A 203 2.34 21.65 0.12
CA LEU A 203 2.13 21.36 1.54
C LEU A 203 2.05 22.65 2.37
N HIS A 204 2.95 23.61 2.11
CA HIS A 204 2.93 24.92 2.77
C HIS A 204 1.64 25.69 2.45
N GLN A 205 1.22 25.75 1.19
CA GLN A 205 -0.03 26.39 0.79
C GLN A 205 -1.22 25.78 1.53
N ARG A 206 -1.31 24.45 1.58
CA ARG A 206 -2.40 23.75 2.28
C ARG A 206 -2.37 23.96 3.78
N PHE A 207 -1.20 23.95 4.39
CA PHE A 207 -1.04 24.28 5.80
C PHE A 207 -1.61 25.68 6.10
N MET A 208 -1.21 26.69 5.32
CA MET A 208 -1.65 28.07 5.51
C MET A 208 -3.15 28.25 5.29
N GLN A 209 -3.73 27.61 4.27
CA GLN A 209 -5.18 27.64 4.02
C GLN A 209 -5.97 27.06 5.20
N LEU A 210 -5.55 25.91 5.73
CA LEU A 210 -6.21 25.29 6.87
C LEU A 210 -6.03 26.11 8.15
N PHE A 211 -4.85 26.72 8.34
CA PHE A 211 -4.55 27.53 9.52
C PHE A 211 -5.38 28.81 9.58
N THR A 212 -5.66 29.43 8.44
CA THR A 212 -6.35 30.73 8.37
C THR A 212 -7.87 30.62 8.30
N HIS A 213 -8.40 29.54 7.70
CA HIS A 213 -9.82 29.47 7.33
C HIS A 213 -10.59 28.32 7.97
N ASN A 214 -9.95 27.42 8.71
CA ASN A 214 -10.62 26.21 9.20
C ASN A 214 -10.09 25.73 10.56
N ASP A 215 -10.66 26.26 11.64
CA ASP A 215 -10.38 25.80 13.01
C ASP A 215 -11.25 24.57 13.33
N SER A 216 -10.76 23.39 12.96
CA SER A 216 -11.40 22.10 13.26
C SER A 216 -10.36 21.05 13.65
N ASP A 217 -10.77 20.04 14.41
CA ASP A 217 -9.92 18.91 14.77
C ASP A 217 -9.29 18.24 13.54
N GLN A 218 -10.06 18.15 12.44
CA GLN A 218 -9.59 17.56 11.20
C GLN A 218 -8.51 18.42 10.53
N SER A 219 -8.67 19.75 10.52
CA SER A 219 -7.62 20.67 10.07
C SER A 219 -6.35 20.52 10.88
N ALA A 220 -6.46 20.43 12.22
CA ALA A 220 -5.32 20.26 13.11
C ALA A 220 -4.58 18.92 12.85
N LEU A 221 -5.32 17.84 12.60
CA LEU A 221 -4.74 16.53 12.24
C LEU A 221 -4.00 16.59 10.90
N ILE A 222 -4.55 17.28 9.91
CA ILE A 222 -3.90 17.45 8.60
C ILE A 222 -2.64 18.31 8.72
N GLN A 223 -2.71 19.44 9.42
CA GLN A 223 -1.56 20.30 9.70
C GLN A 223 -0.45 19.52 10.42
N LYS A 224 -0.79 18.74 11.45
CA LYS A 224 0.15 17.85 12.13
C LYS A 224 0.78 16.84 11.16
N GLN A 225 0.00 16.25 10.26
CA GLN A 225 0.51 15.29 9.29
C GLN A 225 1.47 15.95 8.28
N ILE A 226 1.19 17.19 7.84
CA ILE A 226 2.12 17.99 7.02
C ILE A 226 3.44 18.22 7.76
N LEU A 227 3.38 18.59 9.05
CA LEU A 227 4.58 18.81 9.85
C LEU A 227 5.39 17.52 10.05
N LYS A 228 4.73 16.37 10.21
CA LYS A 228 5.40 15.06 10.25
C LYS A 228 6.13 14.73 8.95
N ILE A 229 5.51 15.01 7.81
CA ILE A 229 6.13 14.85 6.50
C ILE A 229 7.37 15.73 6.39
N PHE A 230 7.26 17.01 6.74
CA PHE A 230 8.38 17.93 6.71
C PHE A 230 9.53 17.46 7.63
N HIS A 231 9.22 17.09 8.87
CA HIS A 231 10.21 16.61 9.82
C HIS A 231 10.97 15.37 9.32
N ALA A 232 10.25 14.34 8.85
CA ALA A 232 10.85 13.12 8.33
C ALA A 232 11.70 13.37 7.07
N TYR A 233 11.35 14.37 6.26
CA TYR A 233 12.17 14.77 5.11
C TYR A 233 13.47 15.48 5.50
N THR A 234 13.52 16.12 6.67
CA THR A 234 14.73 16.84 7.13
C THR A 234 15.72 15.98 7.91
N GLN A 235 15.33 14.77 8.34
CA GLN A 235 16.25 13.77 8.90
C GLN A 235 17.11 13.21 7.77
#